data_AF-A0A381NF33-F1
#
_entry.id   AF-A0A381NF33-F1
#
_cell.length_a   1.000
_cell.length_b   1.000
_cell.length_c   1.000
_cell.angle_alpha   90.00
_cell.angle_beta   90.00
_cell.angle_gamma   90.00
#
_symmetry.space_group_name_H-M   'P 1'
#
loop_
_entity.id
_entity.type
_entity.pdbx_description
1 polymer ?
#
loop_
_entity_poly.entity_id
_entity_poly.type
_entity_poly.pdbx_seq_one_letter_code
_entity_poly.pdbx_strand_id
1 'polypeptide(L)'
;MHKCVILLIFGNIKGSYNLNGRNMSEKIFRVIFKVVKSFIEILLIYGINYRQLNQIVKLAYVDIVMNNYGIRGRKSNNSRISVITGITRKEVMKIKQIIDKKGDVRNISPSIITKLINYWSSQKKFLNNHGEPMDLYFDEHTPNFCNLVKTLEIDIPPGAVREVLKKFQIVEITNEQKLKLLKKSFLNKDQEIEIINTFSDVLFPYIYTVSHNIKTDKYIDK
;
A
#
# COMPACT_ATOMS: atom_id res chain seq x y z
N MET A 1 -7.40 17.88 25.77
CA MET A 1 -6.95 18.41 24.46
C MET A 1 -7.32 17.49 23.29
N HIS A 2 -8.55 16.96 23.22
CA HIS A 2 -8.97 16.03 22.14
C HIS A 2 -10.27 16.42 21.42
N LYS A 3 -10.76 17.66 21.59
CA LYS A 3 -11.97 18.15 20.89
C LYS A 3 -11.71 19.07 19.70
N CYS A 4 -10.45 19.42 19.38
CA CYS A 4 -10.13 20.37 18.30
C CYS A 4 -9.68 19.76 16.96
N VAL A 5 -9.41 18.44 16.87
CA VAL A 5 -8.92 17.85 15.60
C VAL A 5 -10.06 17.33 14.71
N ILE A 6 -11.25 17.08 15.27
CA ILE A 6 -12.42 16.60 14.50
C ILE A 6 -13.04 17.71 13.62
N LEU A 7 -12.78 18.99 13.92
CA LEU A 7 -13.30 20.13 13.17
C LEU A 7 -12.44 20.58 11.98
N LEU A 8 -11.24 20.01 11.77
CA LEU A 8 -10.35 20.37 10.67
C LEU A 8 -10.29 19.34 9.53
N ILE A 9 -10.90 18.16 9.69
CA ILE A 9 -10.96 17.12 8.64
C ILE A 9 -12.26 17.21 7.81
N PHE A 10 -13.29 17.90 8.30
CA PHE A 10 -14.54 18.16 7.55
C PHE A 10 -14.53 19.52 6.82
N GLY A 11 -13.41 19.85 6.18
CA GLY A 11 -13.36 20.91 5.19
C GLY A 11 -14.25 20.58 3.98
N ASN A 12 -15.46 21.14 3.97
CA ASN A 12 -16.33 21.28 2.79
C ASN A 12 -16.74 19.99 2.04
N ILE A 13 -17.53 19.13 2.68
CA ILE A 13 -18.53 18.32 1.97
C ILE A 13 -19.89 19.04 2.05
N LYS A 14 -19.94 20.30 1.63
CA LYS A 14 -21.18 20.96 1.21
C LYS A 14 -21.13 21.11 -0.31
N GLY A 15 -21.53 20.06 -1.00
CA GLY A 15 -21.88 20.12 -2.40
C GLY A 15 -23.28 19.57 -2.55
N SER A 16 -24.29 20.45 -2.64
CA SER A 16 -25.59 20.08 -3.21
C SER A 16 -25.32 19.43 -4.55
N TYR A 17 -25.59 18.13 -4.66
CA TYR A 17 -25.44 17.41 -5.93
C TYR A 17 -26.53 17.89 -6.89
N ASN A 18 -26.25 18.99 -7.59
CA ASN A 18 -27.09 19.50 -8.66
C ASN A 18 -27.12 18.44 -9.77
N LEU A 19 -28.31 17.91 -10.08
CA LEU A 19 -28.49 16.66 -10.82
C LEU A 19 -28.32 16.76 -12.34
N ASN A 20 -27.93 17.92 -12.90
CA ASN A 20 -27.91 18.10 -14.36
C ASN A 20 -26.59 17.65 -15.03
N GLY A 21 -26.70 16.77 -16.03
CA GLY A 21 -25.89 16.80 -17.27
C GLY A 21 -24.66 15.90 -17.45
N ARG A 22 -24.19 15.14 -16.45
CA ARG A 22 -23.09 14.14 -16.61
C ARG A 22 -23.55 12.72 -16.30
N ASN A 23 -23.02 11.73 -17.02
CA ASN A 23 -23.33 10.30 -16.87
C ASN A 23 -23.22 9.88 -15.38
N MET A 24 -24.26 9.25 -14.84
CA MET A 24 -24.35 8.84 -13.43
C MET A 24 -23.15 7.99 -12.99
N SER A 25 -22.61 7.17 -13.91
CA SER A 25 -21.39 6.37 -13.68
C SER A 25 -20.16 7.23 -13.39
N GLU A 26 -20.00 8.37 -14.08
CA GLU A 26 -18.88 9.29 -13.86
C GLU A 26 -18.95 9.92 -12.47
N LYS A 27 -20.15 10.30 -12.02
CA LYS A 27 -20.37 10.86 -10.68
C LYS A 27 -20.01 9.84 -9.59
N ILE A 28 -20.42 8.57 -9.76
CA ILE A 28 -20.07 7.48 -8.84
C ILE A 28 -18.55 7.29 -8.78
N PHE A 29 -17.87 7.20 -9.93
CA PHE A 29 -16.42 7.02 -9.96
C PHE A 29 -15.66 8.19 -9.35
N ARG A 30 -16.15 9.43 -9.50
CA ARG A 30 -15.57 10.59 -8.82
C ARG A 30 -15.65 10.49 -7.31
N VAL A 31 -16.78 10.02 -6.76
CA VAL A 31 -16.93 9.84 -5.31
C VAL A 31 -16.03 8.70 -4.82
N ILE A 32 -16.02 7.56 -5.51
CA ILE A 32 -15.15 6.42 -5.18
C ILE A 32 -13.67 6.86 -5.23
N PHE A 33 -13.27 7.61 -6.26
CA PHE A 33 -11.91 8.11 -6.38
C PHE A 33 -11.51 8.98 -5.19
N LYS A 34 -12.40 9.85 -4.68
CA LYS A 34 -12.10 10.65 -3.48
C LYS A 34 -11.83 9.77 -2.26
N VAL A 35 -12.69 8.76 -2.03
CA VAL A 35 -12.53 7.82 -0.90
C VAL A 35 -11.22 7.03 -1.04
N VAL A 36 -10.98 6.46 -2.23
CA VAL A 36 -9.78 5.68 -2.51
C VAL A 36 -8.52 6.54 -2.42
N LYS A 37 -8.56 7.79 -2.88
CA LYS A 37 -7.43 8.73 -2.79
C LYS A 37 -7.03 8.97 -1.33
N SER A 38 -7.99 9.29 -0.46
CA SER A 38 -7.71 9.50 0.97
C SER A 38 -7.17 8.24 1.64
N PHE A 39 -7.67 7.06 1.26
CA PHE A 39 -7.13 5.80 1.74
C PHE A 39 -5.68 5.56 1.25
N ILE A 40 -5.40 5.83 -0.03
CA ILE A 40 -4.06 5.71 -0.61
C ILE A 40 -3.06 6.68 0.05
N GLU A 41 -3.48 7.90 0.40
CA GLU A 41 -2.63 8.86 1.11
C GLU A 41 -2.14 8.28 2.45
N ILE A 42 -3.02 7.63 3.22
CA ILE A 42 -2.65 6.95 4.47
C ILE A 42 -1.67 5.81 4.19
N LEU A 43 -1.94 4.97 3.20
CA LEU A 43 -1.07 3.85 2.84
C LEU A 43 0.34 4.30 2.43
N LEU A 44 0.45 5.40 1.69
CA LEU A 44 1.74 5.96 1.27
C LEU A 44 2.55 6.52 2.44
N ILE A 45 1.89 7.10 3.45
CA ILE A 45 2.56 7.53 4.70
C ILE A 45 3.22 6.33 5.37
N TYR A 46 2.57 5.17 5.35
CA TYR A 46 3.10 3.92 5.89
C TYR A 46 3.97 3.11 4.92
N GLY A 47 4.34 3.68 3.76
CA GLY A 47 5.25 3.03 2.81
C GLY A 47 4.65 1.88 2.00
N ILE A 48 3.32 1.72 2.04
CA ILE A 48 2.60 0.74 1.24
C ILE A 48 2.39 1.32 -0.16
N ASN A 49 3.08 0.73 -1.15
CA ASN A 49 3.00 1.20 -2.53
C ASN A 49 1.87 0.54 -3.34
N TYR A 50 1.67 1.03 -4.56
CA TYR A 50 0.66 0.50 -5.49
C TYR A 50 0.77 -1.02 -5.73
N ARG A 51 1.98 -1.57 -5.88
CA ARG A 51 2.15 -3.01 -6.15
C ARG A 51 1.65 -3.85 -4.97
N GLN A 52 1.97 -3.44 -3.75
CA GLN A 52 1.53 -4.10 -2.52
C GLN A 52 0.01 -3.97 -2.35
N LEU A 53 -0.53 -2.76 -2.52
CA LEU A 53 -1.99 -2.55 -2.47
C LEU A 53 -2.72 -3.36 -3.53
N ASN A 54 -2.23 -3.39 -4.77
CA ASN A 54 -2.83 -4.17 -5.86
C ASN A 54 -2.85 -5.67 -5.54
N GLN A 55 -1.81 -6.22 -4.90
CA GLN A 55 -1.81 -7.59 -4.42
C GLN A 55 -2.93 -7.83 -3.39
N ILE A 56 -3.05 -6.97 -2.38
CA ILE A 56 -4.10 -7.05 -1.35
C ILE A 56 -5.49 -6.93 -1.96
N VAL A 57 -5.71 -5.97 -2.85
CA VAL A 57 -6.99 -5.74 -3.52
C VAL A 57 -7.38 -6.95 -4.38
N LYS A 58 -6.44 -7.52 -5.15
CA LYS A 58 -6.70 -8.74 -5.92
C LYS A 58 -7.05 -9.93 -5.03
N LEU A 59 -6.36 -10.11 -3.90
CA LEU A 59 -6.69 -11.13 -2.91
C LEU A 59 -8.14 -10.95 -2.42
N ALA A 60 -8.53 -9.73 -2.04
CA ALA A 60 -9.87 -9.42 -1.55
C ALA A 60 -10.96 -9.67 -2.61
N TYR A 61 -10.75 -9.23 -3.86
CA TYR A 61 -11.69 -9.50 -4.96
C TYR A 61 -11.91 -11.00 -5.17
N VAL A 62 -10.83 -11.78 -5.23
CA VAL A 62 -10.93 -13.22 -5.45
C VAL A 62 -11.59 -13.91 -4.26
N ASP A 63 -11.22 -13.56 -3.03
CA ASP A 63 -11.79 -14.16 -1.82
C ASP A 63 -13.31 -13.91 -1.72
N ILE A 64 -13.73 -12.66 -1.89
CA ILE A 64 -15.16 -12.28 -1.84
C ILE A 64 -15.95 -13.02 -2.91
N VAL A 65 -15.45 -13.07 -4.16
CA VAL A 65 -16.19 -13.74 -5.26
C VAL A 65 -16.17 -15.25 -5.12
N MET A 66 -15.05 -15.81 -4.63
CA MET A 66 -14.92 -17.24 -4.37
C MET A 66 -15.96 -17.73 -3.34
N ASN A 67 -16.15 -16.97 -2.26
CA ASN A 67 -16.98 -17.38 -1.12
C ASN A 67 -18.46 -17.00 -1.29
N ASN A 68 -18.78 -15.84 -1.90
CA ASN A 68 -20.16 -15.32 -1.93
C ASN A 68 -20.92 -15.58 -3.23
N TYR A 69 -20.24 -15.94 -4.31
CA TYR A 69 -20.84 -16.14 -5.65
C TYR A 69 -20.74 -17.59 -6.12
N GLY A 70 -20.70 -18.49 -5.14
CA GLY A 70 -20.82 -19.93 -5.34
C GLY A 70 -22.20 -20.34 -5.85
N ILE A 71 -22.31 -21.54 -6.40
CA ILE A 71 -23.60 -22.14 -6.80
C ILE A 71 -23.80 -23.42 -6.01
N ARG A 72 -25.00 -23.61 -5.45
CA ARG A 72 -25.38 -24.81 -4.69
C ARG A 72 -24.40 -25.13 -3.55
N GLY A 73 -24.00 -24.11 -2.79
CA GLY A 73 -23.08 -24.26 -1.65
C GLY A 73 -21.61 -24.55 -2.02
N ARG A 74 -21.24 -24.57 -3.31
CA ARG A 74 -19.85 -24.77 -3.76
C ARG A 74 -19.16 -23.43 -4.04
N LYS A 75 -17.88 -23.31 -3.69
CA LYS A 75 -17.00 -22.17 -4.05
C LYS A 75 -17.08 -21.86 -5.55
N SER A 76 -16.95 -20.58 -5.90
CA SER A 76 -16.94 -20.16 -7.31
C SER A 76 -15.73 -20.70 -8.08
N ASN A 77 -15.94 -21.08 -9.34
CA ASN A 77 -14.88 -21.58 -10.21
C ASN A 77 -14.04 -20.42 -10.78
N ASN A 78 -12.85 -20.73 -11.29
CA ASN A 78 -11.89 -19.71 -11.71
C ASN A 78 -12.42 -18.84 -12.86
N SER A 79 -13.18 -19.43 -13.79
CA SER A 79 -13.77 -18.70 -14.91
C SER A 79 -14.81 -17.67 -14.44
N ARG A 80 -15.70 -18.03 -13.51
CA ARG A 80 -16.69 -17.11 -12.96
C ARG A 80 -16.03 -15.98 -12.16
N ILE A 81 -15.02 -16.30 -11.36
CA ILE A 81 -14.25 -15.28 -10.63
C ILE A 81 -13.62 -14.30 -11.62
N SER A 82 -13.00 -14.80 -12.70
CA SER A 82 -12.41 -13.94 -13.73
C SER A 82 -13.42 -13.04 -14.43
N VAL A 83 -14.61 -13.57 -14.76
CA VAL A 83 -15.68 -12.77 -15.39
C VAL A 83 -16.16 -11.64 -14.48
N ILE A 84 -16.38 -11.91 -13.19
CA ILE A 84 -16.90 -10.91 -12.25
C ILE A 84 -15.84 -9.87 -11.87
N THR A 85 -14.60 -10.30 -11.67
CA THR A 85 -13.52 -9.43 -11.15
C THR A 85 -12.70 -8.75 -12.24
N GLY A 86 -12.76 -9.24 -13.48
CA GLY A 86 -11.84 -8.84 -14.55
C GLY A 86 -10.41 -9.36 -14.37
N ILE A 87 -10.11 -10.11 -13.31
CA ILE A 87 -8.78 -10.69 -13.06
C ILE A 87 -8.60 -11.92 -13.95
N THR A 88 -7.45 -12.03 -14.62
CA THR A 88 -7.20 -13.15 -15.54
C THR A 88 -7.30 -14.51 -14.84
N ARG A 89 -7.74 -15.54 -15.57
CA ARG A 89 -7.90 -16.90 -15.03
C ARG A 89 -6.62 -17.45 -14.42
N LYS A 90 -5.47 -17.15 -15.03
CA LYS A 90 -4.13 -17.55 -14.55
C LYS A 90 -3.79 -16.87 -13.21
N GLU A 91 -4.09 -15.59 -13.06
CA GLU A 91 -3.89 -14.88 -11.79
C GLU A 91 -4.85 -15.37 -10.71
N VAL A 92 -6.13 -15.58 -11.03
CA VAL A 92 -7.12 -16.16 -10.09
C VAL A 92 -6.65 -17.51 -9.55
N MET A 93 -6.12 -18.38 -10.42
CA MET A 93 -5.57 -19.68 -9.99
C MET A 93 -4.46 -19.53 -8.95
N LYS A 94 -3.50 -18.63 -9.20
CA LYS A 94 -2.40 -18.36 -8.25
C LYS A 94 -2.92 -17.80 -6.94
N ILE A 95 -3.85 -16.84 -7.00
CA ILE A 95 -4.44 -16.21 -5.81
C ILE A 95 -5.21 -17.22 -4.96
N LYS A 96 -6.01 -18.09 -5.57
CA LYS A 96 -6.74 -19.13 -4.83
C LYS A 96 -5.80 -20.09 -4.10
N GLN A 97 -4.69 -20.47 -4.72
CA GLN A 97 -3.67 -21.30 -4.05
C GLN A 97 -3.06 -20.60 -2.82
N ILE A 98 -2.90 -19.27 -2.86
CA ILE A 98 -2.43 -18.49 -1.71
C ILE A 98 -3.49 -18.49 -0.60
N ILE A 99 -4.76 -18.27 -0.95
CA ILE A 99 -5.87 -18.24 0.01
C ILE A 99 -6.06 -19.62 0.68
N ASP A 100 -6.11 -20.70 -0.10
CA ASP A 100 -6.36 -22.05 0.41
C ASP A 100 -5.23 -22.56 1.35
N LYS A 101 -4.00 -22.04 1.20
CA LYS A 101 -2.87 -22.30 2.13
C LYS A 101 -2.97 -21.52 3.46
N LYS A 102 -4.18 -21.13 3.87
CA LYS A 102 -4.45 -20.24 5.02
C LYS A 102 -3.69 -18.91 4.95
N GLY A 103 -3.66 -18.35 3.73
CA GLY A 103 -3.50 -16.91 3.50
C GLY A 103 -2.32 -16.29 4.22
N ASP A 104 -1.10 -16.70 3.86
CA ASP A 104 0.03 -15.95 4.36
C ASP A 104 0.24 -14.68 3.55
N VAL A 105 -0.40 -13.60 4.02
CA VAL A 105 -0.18 -12.23 3.51
C VAL A 105 1.30 -11.82 3.63
N ARG A 106 2.14 -12.57 4.36
CA ARG A 106 3.61 -12.45 4.38
C ARG A 106 4.26 -12.58 3.00
N ASN A 107 3.58 -13.08 1.98
CA ASN A 107 4.11 -13.15 0.60
C ASN A 107 4.05 -11.82 -0.18
N ILE A 108 3.56 -10.73 0.42
CA ILE A 108 3.62 -9.42 -0.22
C ILE A 108 5.08 -9.00 -0.36
N SER A 109 5.52 -8.78 -1.59
CA SER A 109 6.88 -8.34 -1.86
C SER A 109 7.15 -7.00 -1.16
N PRO A 110 8.32 -6.84 -0.51
CA PRO A 110 8.66 -5.58 0.12
C PRO A 110 8.74 -4.45 -0.91
N SER A 111 8.48 -3.24 -0.45
CA SER A 111 8.61 -2.03 -1.27
C SER A 111 10.04 -1.89 -1.78
N ILE A 112 10.21 -1.14 -2.87
CA ILE A 112 11.54 -0.95 -3.44
C ILE A 112 12.47 -0.17 -2.51
N ILE A 113 11.91 0.79 -1.78
CA ILE A 113 12.62 1.56 -0.76
C ILE A 113 13.06 0.63 0.38
N THR A 114 12.17 -0.25 0.84
CA THR A 114 12.51 -1.26 1.85
C THR A 114 13.65 -2.17 1.39
N LYS A 115 13.60 -2.64 0.13
CA LYS A 115 14.69 -3.45 -0.45
C LYS A 115 16.00 -2.67 -0.48
N LEU A 116 15.98 -1.39 -0.86
CA LEU A 116 17.16 -0.54 -0.90
C LEU A 116 17.77 -0.35 0.48
N ILE A 117 16.97 0.01 1.49
CA ILE A 117 17.42 0.20 2.87
C ILE A 117 18.04 -1.11 3.40
N ASN A 118 17.37 -2.24 3.18
CA ASN A 118 17.86 -3.55 3.60
C ASN A 118 19.20 -3.89 2.92
N TYR A 119 19.32 -3.61 1.62
CA TYR A 119 20.54 -3.90 0.87
C TYR A 119 21.70 -2.99 1.32
N TRP A 120 21.45 -1.69 1.52
CA TRP A 120 22.44 -0.78 2.09
C TRP A 120 22.87 -1.23 3.50
N SER A 121 21.92 -1.68 4.32
CA SER A 121 22.16 -2.03 5.72
C SER A 121 22.72 -3.42 5.98
N SER A 122 22.85 -4.28 4.96
CA SER A 122 23.25 -5.69 5.16
C SER A 122 24.41 -6.16 4.29
N GLN A 123 24.71 -5.46 3.20
CA GLN A 123 25.67 -5.95 2.22
C GLN A 123 27.06 -5.45 2.54
N LYS A 124 28.02 -6.37 2.71
CA LYS A 124 29.42 -6.07 3.08
C LYS A 124 30.04 -4.92 2.29
N LYS A 125 29.73 -4.80 0.99
CA LYS A 125 30.22 -3.71 0.12
C LYS A 125 29.75 -2.31 0.51
N PHE A 126 28.73 -2.18 1.36
CA PHE A 126 28.18 -0.91 1.83
C PHE A 126 28.28 -0.76 3.36
N LEU A 127 29.02 -1.65 4.04
CA LEU A 127 29.18 -1.62 5.50
C LEU A 127 30.60 -1.20 5.87
N ASN A 128 30.75 -0.36 6.88
CA ASN A 128 32.03 -0.01 7.46
C ASN A 128 32.62 -1.19 8.27
N ASN A 129 33.84 -1.00 8.78
CA ASN A 129 34.54 -2.02 9.57
C ASN A 129 33.81 -2.42 10.87
N HIS A 130 32.83 -1.63 11.31
CA HIS A 130 31.99 -1.89 12.48
C HIS A 130 30.67 -2.59 12.11
N GLY A 131 30.44 -2.90 10.83
CA GLY A 131 29.21 -3.53 10.36
C GLY A 131 28.03 -2.56 10.21
N GLU A 132 28.28 -1.25 10.21
CA GLU A 132 27.25 -0.23 10.03
C GLU A 132 27.21 0.31 8.59
N PRO A 133 26.04 0.77 8.09
CA PRO A 133 25.93 1.35 6.76
C PRO A 133 26.91 2.52 6.59
N MET A 134 27.72 2.49 5.52
CA MET A 134 28.60 3.60 5.16
C MET A 134 27.79 4.80 4.64
N ASP A 135 28.28 6.00 4.90
CA ASP A 135 27.84 7.20 4.20
C ASP A 135 28.33 7.15 2.74
N LEU A 136 27.41 7.29 1.79
CA LEU A 136 27.69 7.11 0.37
C LEU A 136 27.67 8.44 -0.36
N TYR A 137 28.69 8.73 -1.16
CA TYR A 137 28.59 9.77 -2.18
C TYR A 137 27.44 9.46 -3.15
N PHE A 138 26.89 10.49 -3.79
CA PHE A 138 25.81 10.31 -4.74
C PHE A 138 26.27 9.46 -5.95
N ASP A 139 27.35 9.88 -6.61
CA ASP A 139 27.90 9.19 -7.80
C ASP A 139 29.44 9.11 -7.79
N GLU A 140 30.10 9.80 -6.87
CA GLU A 140 31.56 9.83 -6.76
C GLU A 140 32.08 8.63 -5.95
N HIS A 141 33.28 8.15 -6.29
CA HIS A 141 33.93 7.01 -5.62
C HIS A 141 33.08 5.72 -5.61
N THR A 142 33.64 4.60 -5.15
CA THR A 142 32.86 3.35 -4.98
C THR A 142 33.16 2.75 -3.61
N PRO A 143 32.15 2.24 -2.88
CA PRO A 143 30.71 2.22 -3.21
C PRO A 143 30.05 3.63 -3.21
N ASN A 144 29.03 3.82 -4.05
CA ASN A 144 28.22 5.05 -4.11
C ASN A 144 26.72 4.75 -4.23
N PHE A 145 25.89 5.79 -4.05
CA PHE A 145 24.43 5.66 -4.04
C PHE A 145 23.85 5.29 -5.41
N CYS A 146 24.36 5.84 -6.52
CA CYS A 146 23.97 5.44 -7.87
C CYS A 146 24.17 3.93 -8.10
N ASN A 147 25.29 3.36 -7.65
CA ASN A 147 25.59 1.94 -7.77
C ASN A 147 24.69 1.08 -6.86
N LEU A 148 24.35 1.57 -5.67
CA LEU A 148 23.35 0.95 -4.80
C LEU A 148 21.99 0.83 -5.51
N VAL A 149 21.50 1.93 -6.09
CA VAL A 149 20.22 1.95 -6.82
C VAL A 149 20.26 1.02 -8.04
N LYS A 150 21.34 1.08 -8.84
CA LYS A 150 21.54 0.22 -10.01
C LYS A 150 21.53 -1.27 -9.66
N THR A 151 22.05 -1.65 -8.48
CA THR A 151 22.07 -3.05 -8.04
C THR A 151 20.66 -3.66 -7.88
N LEU A 152 19.63 -2.82 -7.71
CA LEU A 152 18.25 -3.29 -7.58
C LEU A 152 17.55 -3.51 -8.94
N GLU A 153 18.24 -3.28 -10.07
CA GLU A 153 17.75 -3.46 -11.44
C GLU A 153 16.41 -2.76 -11.70
N ILE A 154 16.30 -1.51 -11.23
CA ILE A 154 15.07 -0.72 -11.34
C ILE A 154 15.28 0.39 -12.34
N ASP A 155 14.30 0.57 -13.21
CA ASP A 155 14.21 1.72 -14.11
C ASP A 155 13.67 2.97 -13.36
N ILE A 156 14.43 3.44 -12.38
CA ILE A 156 14.15 4.68 -11.64
C ILE A 156 15.45 5.48 -11.50
N PRO A 157 15.47 6.77 -11.86
CA PRO A 157 16.64 7.62 -11.69
C PRO A 157 17.08 7.69 -10.21
N PRO A 158 18.38 7.50 -9.88
CA PRO A 158 18.86 7.58 -8.50
C PRO A 158 18.51 8.90 -7.81
N GLY A 159 18.51 10.02 -8.54
CA GLY A 159 18.09 11.32 -8.00
C GLY A 159 16.65 11.32 -7.46
N ALA A 160 15.72 10.67 -8.17
CA ALA A 160 14.34 10.55 -7.72
C ALA A 160 14.23 9.69 -6.45
N VAL A 161 14.98 8.58 -6.38
CA VAL A 161 15.05 7.73 -5.18
C VAL A 161 15.57 8.53 -3.99
N ARG A 162 16.65 9.31 -4.17
CA ARG A 162 17.21 10.18 -3.12
C ARG A 162 16.18 11.16 -2.59
N GLU A 163 15.46 11.87 -3.46
CA GLU A 163 14.46 12.84 -3.00
C GLU A 163 13.31 12.19 -2.23
N VAL A 164 12.89 10.99 -2.62
CA VAL A 164 11.91 10.19 -1.84
C VAL A 164 12.48 9.83 -0.47
N LEU A 165 13.71 9.30 -0.39
CA LEU A 165 14.34 8.94 0.87
C LEU A 165 14.48 10.15 1.80
N LYS A 166 14.86 11.33 1.27
CA LYS A 166 14.91 12.59 2.02
C LYS A 166 13.52 13.03 2.50
N LYS A 167 12.50 12.95 1.64
CA LYS A 167 11.12 13.32 1.99
C LYS A 167 10.58 12.51 3.17
N PHE A 168 10.95 11.24 3.27
CA PHE A 168 10.60 10.35 4.39
C PHE A 168 11.61 10.37 5.54
N GLN A 169 12.61 11.26 5.49
CA GLN A 169 13.67 11.40 6.49
C GLN A 169 14.39 10.07 6.76
N ILE A 170 14.58 9.27 5.70
CA ILE A 170 15.33 8.01 5.75
C ILE A 170 16.82 8.28 5.56
N VAL A 171 17.15 9.32 4.80
CA VAL A 171 18.53 9.78 4.59
C VAL A 171 18.65 11.28 4.81
N GLU A 172 19.85 11.71 5.16
CA GLU A 172 20.28 13.10 5.14
C GLU A 172 21.52 13.27 4.26
N ILE A 173 21.78 14.51 3.84
CA ILE A 173 23.04 14.87 3.18
C ILE A 173 23.95 15.46 4.25
N THR A 174 25.13 14.86 4.45
CA THR A 174 26.12 15.32 5.41
C THR A 174 26.86 16.56 4.89
N ASN A 175 27.64 17.21 5.74
CA ASN A 175 28.50 18.33 5.35
C ASN A 175 29.49 17.96 4.24
N GLU A 176 29.88 16.68 4.15
CA GLU A 176 30.77 16.13 3.12
C GLU A 176 30.03 15.75 1.82
N GLN A 177 28.77 16.18 1.64
CA GLN A 177 27.93 15.85 0.47
C GLN A 177 27.67 14.34 0.28
N LYS A 178 27.78 13.55 1.35
CA LYS A 178 27.43 12.13 1.36
C LYS A 178 26.00 11.93 1.84
N LEU A 179 25.35 10.90 1.33
CA LEU A 179 24.08 10.42 1.85
C LEU A 179 24.34 9.52 3.05
N LYS A 180 23.80 9.92 4.20
CA LYS A 180 23.83 9.14 5.44
C LYS A 180 22.48 8.50 5.69
N LEU A 181 22.48 7.21 6.01
CA LEU A 181 21.26 6.47 6.32
C LEU A 181 20.85 6.72 7.78
N LEU A 182 19.72 7.40 7.99
CA LEU A 182 19.17 7.72 9.31
C LEU A 182 18.32 6.57 9.88
N LYS A 183 17.61 5.86 9.00
CA LYS A 183 16.66 4.80 9.39
C LYS A 183 17.01 3.50 8.67
N LYS A 184 17.20 2.42 9.43
CA LYS A 184 17.43 1.05 8.90
C LYS A 184 16.13 0.34 8.48
N SER A 185 15.00 1.05 8.54
CA SER A 185 13.68 0.59 8.10
C SER A 185 12.84 1.78 7.63
N PHE A 186 11.82 1.53 6.80
CA PHE A 186 10.91 2.59 6.36
C PHE A 186 10.03 3.09 7.52
N LEU A 187 9.49 2.15 8.29
CA LEU A 187 8.75 2.41 9.53
C LEU A 187 9.58 1.97 10.73
N ASN A 188 9.47 2.70 11.84
CA ASN A 188 9.91 2.21 13.13
C ASN A 188 8.81 1.35 13.79
N LYS A 189 9.14 0.68 14.90
CA LYS A 189 8.19 -0.19 15.61
C LYS A 189 6.93 0.54 16.07
N ASP A 190 7.07 1.79 16.52
CA ASP A 190 5.94 2.58 16.99
C ASP A 190 4.96 2.89 15.86
N GLN A 191 5.47 3.25 14.68
CA GLN A 191 4.69 3.48 13.46
C GLN A 191 4.03 2.19 12.94
N GLU A 192 4.71 1.04 13.05
CA GLU A 192 4.13 -0.27 12.72
C GLU A 192 2.95 -0.61 13.66
N ILE A 193 3.09 -0.35 14.96
CA ILE A 193 2.00 -0.53 15.92
C ILE A 193 0.86 0.47 15.64
N GLU A 194 1.19 1.72 15.32
CA GLU A 194 0.21 2.77 15.02
C GLU A 194 -0.68 2.40 13.83
N ILE A 195 -0.11 1.93 12.72
CA ILE A 195 -0.90 1.48 11.57
C ILE A 195 -1.76 0.27 11.93
N ILE A 196 -1.22 -0.70 12.67
CA ILE A 196 -1.97 -1.90 13.07
C ILE A 196 -3.19 -1.51 13.89
N ASN A 197 -3.03 -0.67 14.90
CA ASN A 197 -4.12 -0.23 15.78
C ASN A 197 -5.12 0.64 15.00
N THR A 198 -4.64 1.57 14.18
CA THR A 198 -5.51 2.43 13.35
C THR A 198 -6.40 1.59 12.43
N PHE A 199 -5.83 0.57 11.78
CA PHE A 199 -6.57 -0.25 10.84
C PHE A 199 -7.48 -1.26 11.54
N SER A 200 -7.00 -1.91 12.61
CA SER A 200 -7.72 -2.96 13.32
C SER A 200 -8.83 -2.43 14.21
N ASP A 201 -8.58 -1.33 14.93
CA ASP A 201 -9.48 -0.87 16.00
C ASP A 201 -10.40 0.25 15.52
N VAL A 202 -10.03 0.98 14.47
CA VAL A 202 -10.81 2.12 13.96
C VAL A 202 -11.39 1.83 12.59
N LEU A 203 -10.52 1.57 11.59
CA LEU A 203 -10.96 1.53 10.21
C LEU A 203 -11.77 0.26 9.88
N PHE A 204 -11.30 -0.91 10.33
CA PHE A 204 -11.97 -2.17 10.05
C PHE A 204 -13.39 -2.22 10.63
N PRO A 205 -13.63 -1.92 11.93
CA PRO A 205 -14.99 -1.92 12.48
C PRO A 205 -15.92 -0.97 11.73
N TYR A 206 -15.44 0.24 11.38
CA TYR A 206 -16.26 1.21 10.65
C TYR A 206 -16.66 0.71 9.25
N ILE A 207 -15.70 0.24 8.45
CA ILE A 207 -15.98 -0.29 7.10
C ILE A 207 -16.86 -1.55 7.19
N TYR A 208 -16.60 -2.41 8.18
CA TYR A 208 -17.37 -3.63 8.39
C TYR A 208 -18.84 -3.30 8.70
N THR A 209 -19.11 -2.39 9.62
CA THR A 209 -20.48 -1.96 9.96
C THR A 209 -21.19 -1.35 8.75
N VAL A 210 -20.55 -0.44 8.03
CA VAL A 210 -21.13 0.14 6.80
C VAL A 210 -21.42 -0.95 5.77
N SER A 211 -20.50 -1.90 5.56
CA SER A 211 -20.70 -3.01 4.64
C SER A 211 -21.84 -3.94 5.07
N HIS A 212 -21.96 -4.22 6.37
CA HIS A 212 -23.03 -5.02 6.93
C HIS A 212 -24.39 -4.37 6.69
N ASN A 213 -24.53 -3.09 7.04
CA ASN A 213 -25.78 -2.34 6.87
C ASN A 213 -26.21 -2.25 5.40
N ILE A 214 -25.27 -1.98 4.48
CA ILE A 214 -25.58 -1.95 3.04
C ILE A 214 -26.05 -3.32 2.53
N LYS A 215 -25.51 -4.42 3.06
CA LYS A 215 -25.94 -5.77 2.67
C LYS A 215 -27.33 -6.05 3.22
N THR A 216 -27.58 -5.81 4.50
CA THR A 216 -28.89 -6.04 5.10
C THR A 216 -29.98 -5.25 4.39
N ASP A 217 -29.75 -3.96 4.09
CA ASP A 217 -30.73 -3.11 3.41
C ASP A 217 -31.07 -3.58 1.99
N LYS A 218 -30.14 -4.25 1.31
CA LYS A 218 -30.35 -4.80 -0.04
C LYS A 218 -31.00 -6.20 -0.05
N TYR A 219 -31.12 -6.85 1.11
CA TYR A 219 -31.70 -8.19 1.25
C TYR A 219 -33.00 -8.22 2.08
N ILE A 220 -33.58 -7.06 2.40
CA ILE A 220 -34.89 -6.99 3.11
C ILE A 220 -36.09 -7.28 2.20
N ASP A 221 -35.94 -7.29 0.86
CA ASP A 221 -37.00 -7.69 -0.08
C ASP A 221 -36.92 -9.17 -0.51
N LYS A 222 -36.80 -10.11 0.45
CA LYS A 222 -37.00 -11.54 0.18
C LYS A 222 -37.94 -12.20 1.17
#